data_AF-A0AA38P4E5-F1
#
_entry.id   AF-A0AA38P4E5-F1
#
_cell.length_a   1.000
_cell.length_b   1.000
_cell.length_c   1.000
_cell.angle_alpha   90.00
_cell.angle_beta   90.00
_cell.angle_gamma   90.00
#
_symmetry.space_group_name_H-M   'P 1'
#
loop_
_entity.id
_entity.type
_entity.pdbx_description
1 polymer ?
#
loop_
_entity_poly.entity_id
_entity_poly.type
_entity_poly.pdbx_seq_one_letter_code
_entity_poly.pdbx_strand_id
1 'polypeptide(L)'
;WFKDAFAFLNVDLGSAFTTFVSRWSEFEGLNGWKTSRTALSNVNRPDEISKWIRYGRYTKVKISISPAQIEDFAARMWAWWVCLQPEWRKLGEDKRPLPVERFGDDWTSLDIHGNNGWLSLLAGLRWWGESLAHRRGR
;
A
#
# COMPACT_ATOMS: atom_id res chain seq x y z
N TRP A 1 -4.36 -16.74 -2.98
CA TRP A 1 -4.38 -15.31 -2.66
C TRP A 1 -3.06 -14.87 -2.03
N PHE A 2 -2.70 -15.34 -0.82
CA PHE A 2 -1.47 -14.85 -0.17
C PHE A 2 -0.20 -15.24 -0.93
N LYS A 3 -0.08 -16.49 -1.39
CA LYS A 3 1.07 -16.94 -2.20
C LYS A 3 1.27 -16.07 -3.44
N ASP A 4 0.19 -15.80 -4.17
CA ASP A 4 0.20 -14.94 -5.38
C ASP A 4 0.57 -13.49 -5.02
N ALA A 5 0.03 -12.99 -3.92
CA ALA A 5 0.31 -11.66 -3.40
C ALA A 5 1.76 -11.50 -2.94
N PHE A 6 2.30 -12.47 -2.22
CA PHE A 6 3.69 -12.48 -1.79
C PHE A 6 4.63 -12.57 -2.99
N ALA A 7 4.38 -13.49 -3.93
CA ALA A 7 5.17 -13.58 -5.17
C ALA A 7 5.14 -12.27 -5.96
N PHE A 8 4.00 -11.57 -5.97
CA PHE A 8 3.89 -10.23 -6.54
C PHE A 8 4.66 -9.18 -5.73
N LEU A 9 4.67 -9.20 -4.40
CA LEU A 9 5.37 -8.18 -3.60
C LEU A 9 6.86 -8.46 -3.42
N ASN A 10 7.33 -9.68 -3.68
CA ASN A 10 8.71 -10.10 -3.48
C ASN A 10 9.63 -9.58 -4.60
N VAL A 11 9.89 -8.28 -4.59
CA VAL A 11 10.78 -7.57 -5.51
C VAL A 11 11.86 -6.81 -4.73
N ASP A 12 13.01 -6.59 -5.35
CA ASP A 12 14.08 -5.79 -4.75
C ASP A 12 13.82 -4.29 -4.94
N LEU A 13 13.27 -3.67 -3.89
CA LEU A 13 13.12 -2.21 -3.77
C LEU A 13 13.89 -1.69 -2.54
N GLY A 14 14.87 -2.45 -2.07
CA GLY A 14 15.66 -2.15 -0.88
C GLY A 14 15.06 -2.68 0.44
N SER A 15 15.84 -2.50 1.51
CA SER A 15 15.61 -3.11 2.82
C SER A 15 14.33 -2.62 3.52
N ALA A 16 13.96 -1.35 3.32
CA ALA A 16 12.75 -0.79 3.93
C ALA A 16 11.48 -1.46 3.38
N PHE A 17 11.39 -1.62 2.05
CA PHE A 17 10.26 -2.30 1.43
C PHE A 17 10.24 -3.79 1.78
N THR A 18 11.40 -4.45 1.76
CA THR A 18 11.54 -5.85 2.17
C THR A 18 11.07 -6.09 3.60
N THR A 19 11.49 -5.23 4.54
CA THR A 19 11.03 -5.26 5.93
C THR A 19 9.52 -5.11 6.00
N PHE A 20 8.93 -4.20 5.22
CA PHE A 20 7.50 -3.99 5.23
C PHE A 20 6.72 -5.21 4.70
N VAL A 21 7.17 -5.83 3.61
CA VAL A 21 6.58 -7.08 3.10
C VAL A 21 6.71 -8.22 4.13
N SER A 22 7.82 -8.31 4.86
CA SER A 22 7.99 -9.28 5.96
C SER A 22 6.97 -9.06 7.08
N ARG A 23 6.83 -7.82 7.57
CA ARG A 23 5.87 -7.48 8.64
C ARG A 23 4.42 -7.70 8.21
N TRP A 24 4.09 -7.37 6.97
CA TRP A 24 2.79 -7.69 6.41
C TRP A 24 2.55 -9.20 6.34
N SER A 25 3.57 -9.99 5.96
CA SER A 25 3.48 -11.45 5.92
C SER A 25 3.23 -12.06 7.31
N GLU A 26 3.91 -11.55 8.34
CA GLU A 26 3.67 -11.90 9.74
C GLU A 26 2.23 -11.55 10.17
N PHE A 27 1.78 -10.34 9.86
CA PHE A 27 0.42 -9.86 10.17
C PHE A 27 -0.66 -10.74 9.54
N GLU A 28 -0.52 -11.09 8.26
CA GLU A 28 -1.45 -12.01 7.59
C GLU A 28 -1.38 -13.42 8.19
N GLY A 29 -0.19 -13.87 8.60
CA GLY A 29 0.01 -15.16 9.27
C GLY A 29 -0.69 -15.24 10.63
N LEU A 30 -0.62 -14.18 11.44
CA LEU A 30 -1.36 -14.07 12.71
C LEU A 30 -2.89 -14.16 12.49
N ASN A 31 -3.37 -13.70 11.34
CA ASN A 31 -4.77 -13.78 10.94
C ASN A 31 -5.12 -15.08 10.18
N GLY A 32 -4.19 -16.03 10.12
CA GLY A 32 -4.38 -17.33 9.47
C GLY A 32 -4.58 -17.24 7.95
N TRP A 33 -4.01 -16.20 7.31
CA TRP A 33 -4.11 -15.93 5.88
C TRP A 33 -5.55 -15.91 5.35
N LYS A 34 -6.51 -15.52 6.21
CA LYS A 34 -7.92 -15.42 5.83
C LYS A 34 -8.13 -14.21 4.91
N THR A 35 -9.15 -14.28 4.08
CA THR A 35 -9.65 -13.08 3.39
C THR A 35 -10.73 -12.44 4.24
N SER A 36 -10.72 -11.12 4.36
CA SER A 36 -11.79 -10.38 5.02
C SER A 36 -12.82 -9.84 4.03
N ARG A 37 -14.05 -9.65 4.53
CA ARG A 37 -15.08 -8.82 3.84
C ARG A 37 -14.85 -7.33 4.08
N THR A 38 -14.06 -6.97 5.08
CA THR A 38 -13.60 -5.60 5.32
C THR A 38 -12.48 -5.25 4.34
N ALA A 39 -12.37 -3.95 4.05
CA ALA A 39 -11.39 -3.41 3.12
C ALA A 39 -10.93 -2.04 3.62
N LEU A 40 -9.71 -1.67 3.27
CA LEU A 40 -9.27 -0.29 3.43
C LEU A 40 -10.22 0.65 2.67
N SER A 41 -10.46 1.83 3.23
CA SER A 41 -11.27 2.87 2.59
C SER A 41 -10.77 3.13 1.16
N ASN A 42 -11.71 3.31 0.23
CA ASN A 42 -11.41 3.66 -1.15
C ASN A 42 -11.37 5.19 -1.38
N VAL A 43 -11.63 6.00 -0.36
CA VAL A 43 -11.56 7.47 -0.46
C VAL A 43 -10.16 7.88 -0.88
N ASN A 44 -10.05 8.64 -1.98
CA ASN A 44 -8.80 9.09 -2.60
C ASN A 44 -7.85 7.97 -3.06
N ARG A 45 -8.30 6.71 -3.11
CA ARG A 45 -7.48 5.59 -3.58
C ARG A 45 -7.10 5.80 -5.05
N PRO A 46 -5.80 5.71 -5.41
CA PRO A 46 -5.35 5.79 -6.80
C PRO A 46 -6.13 4.87 -7.75
N ASP A 47 -6.48 5.39 -8.93
CA ASP A 47 -7.25 4.66 -9.94
C ASP A 47 -6.55 3.39 -10.42
N GLU A 48 -5.23 3.38 -10.44
CA GLU A 48 -4.42 2.21 -10.81
C GLU A 48 -4.66 1.05 -9.85
N ILE A 49 -4.77 1.34 -8.55
CA ILE A 49 -5.10 0.34 -7.52
C ILE A 49 -6.54 -0.13 -7.70
N SER A 50 -7.49 0.79 -7.90
CA SER A 50 -8.89 0.45 -8.16
C SER A 50 -9.04 -0.43 -9.41
N LYS A 51 -8.34 -0.10 -10.49
CA LYS A 51 -8.29 -0.85 -11.74
C LYS A 51 -7.70 -2.24 -11.50
N TRP A 52 -6.55 -2.31 -10.86
CA TRP A 52 -5.89 -3.58 -10.55
C TRP A 52 -6.81 -4.53 -9.77
N ILE A 53 -7.48 -4.05 -8.72
CA ILE A 53 -8.44 -4.86 -7.95
C ILE A 53 -9.61 -5.30 -8.84
N ARG A 54 -10.24 -4.38 -9.57
CA ARG A 54 -11.40 -4.65 -10.44
C ARG A 54 -11.11 -5.71 -11.50
N TYR A 55 -9.90 -5.70 -12.05
CA TYR A 55 -9.47 -6.61 -13.12
C TYR A 55 -8.79 -7.87 -12.59
N GLY A 56 -9.06 -8.27 -11.35
CA GLY A 56 -8.61 -9.55 -10.81
C GLY A 56 -7.12 -9.58 -10.48
N ARG A 57 -6.54 -8.42 -10.14
CA ARG A 57 -5.16 -8.21 -9.71
C ARG A 57 -4.13 -8.70 -10.74
N TYR A 58 -3.73 -9.95 -10.62
CA TYR A 58 -2.61 -10.56 -11.35
C TYR A 58 -3.01 -11.06 -12.75
N THR A 59 -4.29 -11.10 -13.06
CA THR A 59 -4.80 -11.90 -14.19
C THR A 59 -5.00 -11.12 -15.48
N LYS A 60 -5.55 -9.90 -15.42
CA LYS A 60 -6.04 -9.20 -16.62
C LYS A 60 -5.40 -7.85 -16.90
N VAL A 61 -4.66 -7.27 -15.94
CA VAL A 61 -4.05 -5.95 -16.12
C VAL A 61 -2.68 -5.88 -15.47
N LYS A 62 -1.71 -5.32 -16.20
CA LYS A 62 -0.43 -4.91 -15.66
C LYS A 62 -0.47 -3.40 -15.45
N ILE A 63 -0.22 -2.96 -14.22
CA ILE A 63 -0.07 -1.54 -13.90
C ILE A 63 1.41 -1.16 -14.07
N SER A 64 1.64 0.01 -14.64
CA SER A 64 2.95 0.63 -14.75
C SER A 64 2.75 2.13 -14.63
N ILE A 65 3.54 2.80 -13.78
CA ILE A 65 3.52 4.26 -13.67
C ILE A 65 4.61 4.80 -14.58
N SER A 66 4.23 5.60 -15.58
CA SER A 66 5.23 6.20 -16.49
C SER A 66 6.02 7.30 -15.77
N PRO A 67 7.23 7.65 -16.24
CA PRO A 67 8.04 8.71 -15.62
C PRO A 67 7.30 10.05 -15.45
N ALA A 68 6.43 10.40 -16.42
CA ALA A 68 5.64 11.63 -16.37
C ALA A 68 4.52 11.60 -15.30
N GLN A 69 4.13 10.41 -14.83
CA GLN A 69 3.06 10.22 -13.86
C GLN A 69 3.55 10.01 -12.43
N ILE A 70 4.87 9.88 -12.20
CA ILE A 70 5.43 9.52 -10.89
C ILE A 70 4.99 10.51 -9.80
N GLU A 71 5.09 11.82 -10.06
CA GLU A 71 4.77 12.85 -9.05
C GLU A 71 3.28 12.88 -8.72
N ASP A 72 2.42 12.76 -9.74
CA ASP A 72 0.97 12.68 -9.56
C ASP A 72 0.56 11.41 -8.79
N PHE A 73 1.13 10.26 -9.16
CA PHE A 73 0.88 9.00 -8.46
C PHE A 73 1.34 9.06 -7.00
N ALA A 74 2.50 9.65 -6.74
CA ALA A 74 3.01 9.89 -5.39
C ALA A 74 2.04 10.75 -4.56
N ALA A 75 1.53 11.85 -5.14
CA ALA A 75 0.57 12.73 -4.48
C ALA A 75 -0.74 12.00 -4.13
N ARG A 76 -1.28 11.18 -5.06
CA ARG A 76 -2.48 10.38 -4.83
C ARG A 76 -2.26 9.27 -3.80
N MET A 77 -1.09 8.63 -3.78
CA MET A 77 -0.71 7.67 -2.75
C MET A 77 -0.69 8.31 -1.36
N TRP A 78 -0.11 9.51 -1.22
CA TRP A 78 -0.12 10.26 0.03
C TRP A 78 -1.54 10.67 0.45
N ALA A 79 -2.34 11.20 -0.48
CA ALA A 79 -3.72 11.60 -0.20
C ALA A 79 -4.55 10.42 0.32
N TRP A 80 -4.40 9.24 -0.29
CA TRP A 80 -5.04 8.02 0.18
C TRP A 80 -4.54 7.60 1.55
N TRP A 81 -3.21 7.59 1.76
CA TRP A 81 -2.63 7.21 3.06
C TRP A 81 -3.11 8.12 4.19
N VAL A 82 -3.23 9.43 3.95
CA VAL A 82 -3.79 10.38 4.91
C VAL A 82 -5.24 10.03 5.27
N CYS A 83 -6.08 9.70 4.29
CA CYS A 83 -7.47 9.28 4.53
C CYS A 83 -7.61 7.96 5.28
N LEU A 84 -6.57 7.11 5.26
CA LEU A 84 -6.55 5.85 6.00
C LEU A 84 -6.11 6.03 7.45
N GLN A 85 -5.56 7.18 7.83
CA GLN A 85 -5.05 7.34 9.20
C GLN A 85 -6.17 7.30 10.24
N PRO A 86 -5.91 6.68 11.41
CA PRO A 86 -6.79 6.84 12.57
C PRO A 86 -7.01 8.31 12.92
N GLU A 87 -8.18 8.66 13.43
CA GLU A 87 -8.57 10.04 13.77
C GLU A 87 -7.62 10.70 14.77
N TRP A 88 -7.07 9.93 15.71
CA TRP A 88 -6.12 10.43 16.70
C TRP A 88 -4.75 10.79 16.11
N ARG A 89 -4.43 10.37 14.88
CA ARG A 89 -3.15 10.73 14.24
C ARG A 89 -3.18 12.15 13.73
N LYS A 90 -2.39 13.00 14.38
CA LYS A 90 -2.14 14.37 13.92
C LYS A 90 -1.32 14.40 12.63
N LEU A 91 -1.63 15.36 11.78
CA LEU A 91 -0.86 15.70 10.59
C LEU A 91 0.20 16.77 10.92
N GLY A 92 1.34 16.69 10.27
CA GLY A 92 2.38 17.73 10.30
C GLY A 92 2.06 18.89 9.36
N GLU A 93 2.96 19.87 9.32
CA GLU A 93 2.86 21.04 8.43
C GLU A 93 2.83 20.65 6.95
N ASP A 94 3.50 19.55 6.60
CA ASP A 94 3.51 18.94 5.27
C ASP A 94 2.22 18.16 4.95
N LYS A 95 1.23 18.21 5.84
CA LYS A 95 -0.03 17.45 5.79
C LYS A 95 0.15 15.94 5.80
N ARG A 96 1.32 15.44 6.24
CA ARG A 96 1.58 14.01 6.37
C ARG A 96 1.44 13.55 7.82
N PRO A 97 1.14 12.27 8.05
CA PRO A 97 0.95 11.77 9.41
C PRO A 97 2.24 11.84 10.25
N LEU A 98 2.18 12.45 11.44
CA LEU A 98 3.33 12.59 12.36
C LEU A 98 3.78 11.25 12.95
N PRO A 99 5.06 11.04 13.30
CA PRO A 99 5.55 9.77 13.86
C PRO A 99 4.69 9.22 15.02
N VAL A 100 4.52 7.88 15.04
CA VAL A 100 3.61 7.18 15.96
C VAL A 100 3.93 7.43 17.44
N GLU A 101 5.20 7.57 17.79
CA GLU A 101 5.68 7.76 19.17
C GLU A 101 5.10 8.99 19.90
N ARG A 102 4.39 9.86 19.17
CA ARG A 102 3.85 11.11 19.71
C ARG A 102 2.38 11.04 20.12
N PHE A 103 1.60 10.06 19.65
CA PHE A 103 0.13 10.06 19.80
C PHE A 103 -0.41 8.63 19.78
N GLY A 104 -1.36 8.30 20.66
CA GLY A 104 -2.32 7.17 20.59
C GLY A 104 -1.79 5.75 20.26
N ASP A 105 -2.67 4.76 20.39
CA ASP A 105 -2.38 3.36 20.03
C ASP A 105 -3.58 2.61 19.42
N ASP A 106 -4.71 3.28 19.18
CA ASP A 106 -5.88 2.66 18.56
C ASP A 106 -5.72 2.49 17.05
N TRP A 107 -5.15 1.36 16.65
CA TRP A 107 -4.95 1.01 15.24
C TRP A 107 -6.11 0.22 14.62
N THR A 108 -7.26 0.13 15.31
CA THR A 108 -8.39 -0.72 14.89
C THR A 108 -8.87 -0.41 13.48
N SER A 109 -8.82 0.86 13.04
CA SER A 109 -9.21 1.24 11.67
C SER A 109 -8.29 0.70 10.58
N LEU A 110 -7.06 0.32 10.93
CA LEU A 110 -6.06 -0.26 10.03
C LEU A 110 -5.81 -1.75 10.29
N ASP A 111 -6.49 -2.36 11.27
CA ASP A 111 -6.46 -3.80 11.52
C ASP A 111 -7.32 -4.56 10.50
N ILE A 112 -6.89 -4.49 9.24
CA ILE A 112 -7.59 -5.07 8.09
C ILE A 112 -6.64 -6.03 7.39
N HIS A 113 -6.86 -7.32 7.62
CA HIS A 113 -6.16 -8.42 6.96
C HIS A 113 -6.82 -8.84 5.65
N GLY A 114 -6.13 -9.69 4.89
CA GLY A 114 -6.62 -10.29 3.67
C GLY A 114 -6.36 -9.46 2.41
N ASN A 115 -6.87 -9.97 1.29
CA ASN A 115 -6.57 -9.44 -0.04
C ASN A 115 -7.06 -8.01 -0.32
N ASN A 116 -7.95 -7.45 0.51
CA ASN A 116 -8.44 -6.07 0.43
C ASN A 116 -7.88 -5.16 1.54
N GLY A 117 -7.03 -5.71 2.41
CA GLY A 117 -6.29 -4.96 3.42
C GLY A 117 -5.03 -4.32 2.84
N TRP A 118 -3.94 -4.42 3.60
CA TRP A 118 -2.64 -3.80 3.32
C TRP A 118 -2.01 -4.17 1.98
N LEU A 119 -2.40 -5.31 1.37
CA LEU A 119 -1.96 -5.71 0.03
C LEU A 119 -2.13 -4.59 -1.00
N SER A 120 -3.23 -3.85 -0.96
CA SER A 120 -3.50 -2.78 -1.93
C SER A 120 -2.52 -1.61 -1.77
N LEU A 121 -2.14 -1.29 -0.54
CA LEU A 121 -1.14 -0.25 -0.24
C LEU A 121 0.26 -0.68 -0.68
N LEU A 122 0.65 -1.91 -0.36
CA LEU A 122 1.93 -2.50 -0.76
C LEU A 122 2.05 -2.59 -2.30
N ALA A 123 0.96 -2.88 -3.01
CA ALA A 123 0.94 -2.88 -4.47
C ALA A 123 1.22 -1.47 -5.05
N GLY A 124 0.58 -0.44 -4.49
CA GLY A 124 0.86 0.94 -4.87
C GLY A 124 2.32 1.34 -4.62
N LEU A 125 2.86 0.99 -3.44
CA LEU A 125 4.26 1.25 -3.11
C LEU A 125 5.24 0.50 -4.03
N ARG A 126 4.92 -0.75 -4.38
CA ARG A 126 5.70 -1.52 -5.36
C ARG A 126 5.81 -0.76 -6.69
N TRP A 127 4.68 -0.36 -7.27
CA TRP A 127 4.69 0.33 -8.56
C TRP A 127 5.40 1.66 -8.49
N TRP A 128 5.23 2.41 -7.40
CA TRP A 128 5.97 3.65 -7.21
C TRP A 128 7.48 3.41 -7.15
N GLY A 129 7.93 2.46 -6.33
CA GLY A 129 9.35 2.12 -6.18
C GLY A 129 9.98 1.63 -7.49
N GLU A 130 9.30 0.73 -8.22
CA GLU A 130 9.75 0.26 -9.53
C GLU A 130 9.91 1.44 -10.51
N SER A 131 8.98 2.38 -10.49
CA SER A 131 9.00 3.54 -11.40
C SER A 131 10.16 4.50 -11.09
N LEU A 132 10.50 4.67 -9.82
CA LEU A 132 11.68 5.43 -9.39
C LEU A 132 12.99 4.75 -9.80
N ALA A 133 13.08 3.43 -9.70
CA ALA A 133 14.26 2.69 -10.15
C ALA A 133 14.48 2.83 -11.67
N HIS A 134 13.41 2.72 -12.47
CA HIS A 134 13.47 2.94 -13.92
C HIS A 134 13.87 4.36 -14.31
N ARG A 135 13.51 5.38 -13.51
CA ARG A 135 13.91 6.78 -13.72
C ARG A 135 15.42 6.99 -13.48
N ARG A 136 16.03 6.25 -12.54
CA ARG A 136 17.45 6.38 -12.18
C ARG A 136 18.41 5.65 -13.12
N GLY A 137 17.91 4.65 -13.87
CA GLY A 137 18.69 3.89 -14.85
C GLY A 137 18.70 4.49 -16.27
N ARG A 138 18.16 5.70 -16.47
CA ARG A 138 18.25 6.50 -17.70
C ARG A 138 19.12 7.72 -17.46
#